data_AF-A0A6J4SUZ3-F1
#
_entry.id   AF-A0A6J4SUZ3-F1
#
_cell.length_a   1.000
_cell.length_b   1.000
_cell.length_c   1.000
_cell.angle_alpha   90.00
_cell.angle_beta   90.00
_cell.angle_gamma   90.00
#
_symmetry.space_group_name_H-M   'P 1'
#
loop_
_entity.id
_entity.type
_entity.pdbx_description
1 polymer ?
#
loop_
_entity_poly.entity_id
_entity_poly.type
_entity_poly.pdbx_seq_one_letter_code
_entity_poly.pdbx_strand_id
1 'polypeptide(L)'
;MAKPKKRYVCQACGSVASRWQGQCDDCQAWNTLVEDAAGVVTPFSAKHDLRGGGRRLELVPLDADVALPERLKTGIAEFDRAIGGGLVEGSATLIGGDPGIGKSTLLLQVAAKLARAGHEVAYVSGEEAADQVRLRARRMGLADAPVKLAAATSVRDILTTLEAAAPARLVVIDSIQTMHSDLIEGAPGTVSQVRASAQELIRYAKESGAAVMLVGHVTKDGAIAGPRVLEHMVDTVLSFEGERSHQYRILRAIKNRFGGTDEIGVFGMEAAGLIEVANPSALFLTERGSAVPGAIVFPALEGTRPVLVEMQALTVRLASGATPRRSVVGWDSGRLAMVLAVLEARCGLSFSSAEVYLNVAGGYRVADPAADLAVAAALVSALSERPIASDTVAFGEVALSGELRPAAHPNLRLGESAKLGFGRALTPRNVDAKGAGLPLQSFAGLPALVDHLLGRG
;
A
#
# COMPACT_ATOMS: atom_id res chain seq x y z
N MET A 1 -30.61 -27.55 50.58
CA MET A 1 -30.05 -27.40 49.22
C MET A 1 -31.14 -26.84 48.32
N ALA A 2 -30.96 -25.63 47.78
CA ALA A 2 -31.92 -24.99 46.90
C ALA A 2 -31.84 -25.60 45.49
N LYS A 3 -32.98 -26.00 44.90
CA LYS A 3 -33.07 -26.49 43.52
C LYS A 3 -32.57 -25.41 42.54
N PRO A 4 -31.70 -25.73 41.56
CA PRO A 4 -31.27 -24.77 40.56
C PRO A 4 -32.49 -24.30 39.74
N LYS A 5 -32.71 -22.98 39.69
CA LYS A 5 -33.77 -22.38 38.86
C LYS A 5 -33.26 -22.33 37.42
N LYS A 6 -34.01 -22.94 36.50
CA LYS A 6 -33.74 -22.87 35.06
C LYS A 6 -33.90 -21.42 34.59
N ARG A 7 -32.97 -20.97 33.76
CA ARG A 7 -32.92 -19.62 33.18
C ARG A 7 -32.82 -19.75 31.66
N TYR A 8 -33.47 -18.85 30.93
CA TYR A 8 -33.47 -18.83 29.47
C TYR A 8 -33.00 -17.45 29.01
N VAL A 9 -32.07 -17.40 28.05
CA VAL A 9 -31.52 -16.15 27.51
C VAL A 9 -31.82 -16.05 26.02
N CYS A 10 -32.37 -14.91 25.60
CA CYS A 10 -32.62 -14.63 24.20
C CYS A 10 -31.31 -14.33 23.46
N GLN A 11 -30.95 -15.13 22.46
CA GLN A 11 -29.73 -14.94 21.68
C GLN A 11 -29.76 -13.70 20.77
N ALA A 12 -30.92 -13.09 20.56
CA ALA A 12 -31.06 -11.92 19.70
C ALA A 12 -30.92 -10.58 20.46
N CYS A 13 -31.47 -10.48 21.68
CA CYS A 13 -31.45 -9.23 22.45
C CYS A 13 -30.85 -9.35 23.86
N GLY A 14 -30.51 -10.56 24.31
CA GLY A 14 -29.92 -10.80 25.63
C GLY A 14 -30.90 -10.78 26.80
N SER A 15 -32.21 -10.67 26.56
CA SER A 15 -33.23 -10.70 27.61
C SER A 15 -33.28 -12.05 28.33
N VAL A 16 -33.66 -12.02 29.61
CA VAL A 16 -33.64 -13.18 30.49
C VAL A 16 -35.05 -13.55 30.93
N ALA A 17 -35.45 -14.80 30.67
CA ALA A 17 -36.73 -15.36 31.10
C ALA A 17 -36.52 -16.51 32.10
N SER A 18 -37.46 -16.68 33.02
CA SER A 18 -37.45 -17.75 34.05
C SER A 18 -38.09 -19.06 33.59
N ARG A 19 -38.68 -19.06 32.38
CA ARG A 19 -39.29 -20.22 31.73
C ARG A 19 -39.06 -20.13 30.23
N TRP A 20 -39.01 -21.27 29.57
CA TRP A 20 -39.00 -21.31 28.11
C TRP A 20 -40.39 -20.92 27.59
N GLN A 21 -40.40 -20.03 26.62
CA GLN A 21 -41.58 -19.66 25.85
C GLN A 21 -41.07 -19.40 24.44
N GLY A 22 -41.75 -19.95 23.43
CA GLY A 22 -41.24 -19.95 22.05
C GLY A 22 -40.94 -18.57 21.46
N GLN A 23 -41.41 -17.49 22.08
CA GLN A 23 -41.19 -16.11 21.67
C GLN A 23 -40.59 -15.27 22.82
N CYS A 24 -39.60 -14.44 22.50
CA CYS A 24 -39.01 -13.49 23.43
C CYS A 24 -39.96 -12.31 23.70
N ASP A 25 -40.27 -12.01 24.96
CA ASP A 25 -41.18 -10.90 25.32
C ASP A 25 -40.62 -9.51 24.94
N ASP A 26 -39.29 -9.33 25.00
CA ASP A 26 -38.66 -8.03 24.75
C ASP A 26 -38.48 -7.72 23.27
N CYS A 27 -37.95 -8.67 22.48
CA CYS A 27 -37.68 -8.44 21.06
C CYS A 27 -38.69 -9.11 20.11
N GLN A 28 -39.69 -9.82 20.65
CA GLN A 28 -40.73 -10.52 19.89
C GLN A 28 -40.21 -11.59 18.91
N ALA A 29 -38.94 -11.96 18.98
CA ALA A 29 -38.32 -12.96 18.11
C ALA A 29 -38.64 -14.38 18.58
N TRP A 30 -39.00 -15.24 17.62
CA TRP A 30 -39.34 -16.65 17.86
C TRP A 30 -38.09 -17.54 17.91
N ASN A 31 -38.12 -18.59 18.73
CA ASN A 31 -37.09 -19.62 18.90
C ASN A 31 -35.68 -19.10 19.23
N THR A 32 -35.59 -17.91 19.84
CA THR A 32 -34.31 -17.30 20.23
C THR A 32 -33.95 -17.54 21.69
N LEU A 33 -34.88 -18.01 22.51
CA LEU A 33 -34.68 -18.30 23.93
C LEU A 33 -34.02 -19.67 24.12
N VAL A 34 -32.77 -19.67 24.57
CA VAL A 34 -31.97 -20.88 24.83
C VAL A 34 -31.82 -21.06 26.35
N GLU A 35 -31.95 -22.31 26.82
CA GLU A 35 -31.73 -22.64 28.24
C GLU A 35 -30.28 -22.31 28.60
N ASP A 36 -30.12 -21.30 29.43
CA ASP A 36 -28.85 -20.93 30.04
C ASP A 36 -28.54 -22.06 31.03
N ALA A 37 -27.57 -22.91 30.67
CA ALA A 37 -27.11 -24.03 31.48
C ALA A 37 -26.35 -23.51 32.71
N ALA A 38 -27.03 -22.76 33.56
CA ALA A 38 -26.59 -22.37 34.90
C ALA A 38 -26.65 -23.61 35.81
N GLY A 39 -25.73 -24.54 35.57
CA GLY A 39 -25.64 -25.82 36.26
C GLY A 39 -24.29 -26.52 36.19
N VAL A 40 -23.36 -26.06 35.33
CA VAL A 40 -21.93 -26.38 35.46
C VAL A 40 -21.19 -25.08 35.70
N VAL A 41 -21.33 -24.58 36.92
CA VAL A 41 -20.41 -23.58 37.46
C VAL A 41 -19.10 -24.33 37.63
N THR A 42 -18.18 -24.23 36.66
CA THR A 42 -16.80 -24.61 36.95
C THR A 42 -16.34 -23.74 38.13
N PRO A 43 -15.52 -24.25 39.07
CA PRO A 43 -15.01 -23.46 40.20
C PRO A 43 -14.32 -22.14 39.80
N PHE A 44 -14.06 -21.95 38.51
CA PHE A 44 -13.44 -20.80 37.89
C PHE A 44 -14.36 -19.57 37.79
N SER A 45 -15.66 -19.73 37.53
CA SER A 45 -16.56 -18.60 37.27
C SER A 45 -17.16 -17.95 38.51
N ALA A 46 -17.11 -18.61 39.67
CA ALA A 46 -17.66 -18.09 40.94
C ALA A 46 -16.64 -17.35 41.83
N LYS A 47 -15.38 -17.21 41.42
CA LYS A 47 -14.30 -16.65 42.26
C LYS A 47 -13.56 -15.43 41.72
N HIS A 48 -13.84 -14.95 40.50
CA HIS A 48 -13.19 -13.76 39.98
C HIS A 48 -14.14 -12.56 40.01
N ASP A 49 -14.09 -11.83 41.13
CA ASP A 49 -14.27 -10.39 41.06
C ASP A 49 -13.24 -9.88 40.04
N LEU A 50 -13.68 -9.34 38.90
CA LEU A 50 -12.79 -8.80 37.86
C LEU A 50 -11.93 -7.63 38.38
N ARG A 51 -12.16 -7.17 39.61
CA ARG A 51 -11.35 -6.18 40.33
C ARG A 51 -10.16 -6.80 41.09
N GLY A 52 -10.03 -8.13 41.13
CA GLY A 52 -8.98 -8.85 41.86
C GLY A 52 -8.38 -10.02 41.06
N GLY A 53 -7.09 -10.30 41.28
CA GLY A 53 -6.35 -11.39 40.61
C GLY A 53 -5.60 -11.01 39.33
N GLY A 54 -5.75 -9.76 38.85
CA GLY A 54 -4.92 -9.20 37.79
C GLY A 54 -3.63 -8.55 38.30
N ARG A 55 -2.61 -8.46 37.44
CA ARG A 55 -1.42 -7.62 37.70
C ARG A 55 -1.86 -6.16 37.70
N ARG A 56 -1.50 -5.39 38.74
CA ARG A 56 -1.71 -3.94 38.74
C ARG A 56 -0.94 -3.32 37.58
N LEU A 57 -1.62 -2.52 36.77
CA LEU A 57 -1.01 -1.78 35.68
C LEU A 57 -0.47 -0.46 36.23
N GLU A 58 0.73 -0.09 35.80
CA GLU A 58 1.23 1.25 35.98
C GLU A 58 0.52 2.17 34.99
N LEU A 59 -0.15 3.21 35.50
CA LEU A 59 -0.77 4.23 34.67
C LEU A 59 0.25 5.36 34.49
N VAL A 60 0.69 5.55 33.25
CA VAL A 60 1.65 6.60 32.87
C VAL A 60 0.87 7.78 32.28
N PRO A 61 1.16 9.04 32.68
CA PRO A 61 0.47 10.19 32.14
C PRO A 61 0.85 10.42 30.67
N LEU A 62 -0.06 11.03 29.89
CA LEU A 62 0.13 11.24 28.45
C LEU A 62 1.30 12.18 28.10
N ASP A 63 1.72 13.02 29.04
CA ASP A 63 2.83 13.99 28.92
C ASP A 63 4.16 13.45 29.47
N ALA A 64 4.23 12.16 29.80
CA ALA A 64 5.49 11.52 30.17
C ALA A 64 6.50 11.64 29.01
N ASP A 65 7.74 11.99 29.35
CA ASP A 65 8.83 12.10 28.39
C ASP A 65 9.20 10.69 27.90
N VAL A 66 8.88 10.37 26.65
CA VAL A 66 9.15 9.07 26.03
C VAL A 66 10.16 9.28 24.91
N ALA A 67 11.36 8.72 25.09
CA ALA A 67 12.35 8.67 24.02
C ALA A 67 11.77 7.89 22.82
N LEU A 68 11.87 8.47 21.62
CA LEU A 68 11.48 7.78 20.39
C LEU A 68 12.31 6.50 20.25
N PRO A 69 11.69 5.35 19.95
CA PRO A 69 12.41 4.09 19.85
C PRO A 69 13.46 4.17 18.74
N GLU A 70 14.67 3.67 19.04
CA GLU A 70 15.76 3.62 18.07
C GLU A 70 15.38 2.70 16.90
N ARG A 71 15.53 3.19 15.68
CA ARG A 71 15.16 2.44 14.48
C ARG A 71 16.34 1.67 13.93
N LEU A 72 16.16 0.37 13.75
CA LEU A 72 17.12 -0.49 13.09
C LEU A 72 17.03 -0.30 11.57
N LYS A 73 18.03 0.38 11.00
CA LYS A 73 18.18 0.55 9.55
C LYS A 73 18.52 -0.78 8.90
N THR A 74 17.78 -1.17 7.87
CA THR A 74 18.04 -2.42 7.13
C THR A 74 19.20 -2.27 6.14
N GLY A 75 19.55 -1.03 5.79
CA GLY A 75 20.52 -0.74 4.76
C GLY A 75 19.95 -0.87 3.34
N ILE A 76 18.65 -1.10 3.20
CA ILE A 76 17.89 -0.98 1.94
C ILE A 76 17.07 0.30 2.07
N ALA A 77 17.52 1.37 1.41
CA ALA A 77 16.96 2.72 1.60
C ALA A 77 15.49 2.81 1.23
N GLU A 78 15.06 2.18 0.13
CA GLU A 78 13.65 2.18 -0.28
C GLU A 78 12.76 1.36 0.68
N PHE A 79 13.29 0.30 1.29
CA PHE A 79 12.57 -0.47 2.32
C PHE A 79 12.45 0.34 3.62
N ASP A 80 13.58 0.91 4.09
CA ASP A 80 13.62 1.75 5.28
C ASP A 80 12.66 2.93 5.14
N ARG A 81 12.60 3.57 3.96
CA ARG A 81 11.65 4.64 3.66
C ARG A 81 10.20 4.16 3.80
N ALA A 82 9.84 3.06 3.15
CA ALA A 82 8.48 2.53 3.16
C ALA A 82 7.96 2.21 4.56
N ILE A 83 8.83 1.81 5.50
CA ILE A 83 8.45 1.51 6.89
C ILE A 83 8.58 2.71 7.84
N GLY A 84 8.88 3.91 7.34
CA GLY A 84 9.00 5.12 8.17
C GLY A 84 10.37 5.29 8.82
N GLY A 85 11.42 4.81 8.18
CA GLY A 85 12.81 5.06 8.51
C GLY A 85 13.57 3.89 9.14
N GLY A 86 13.02 2.68 9.20
CA GLY A 86 13.69 1.50 9.78
C GLY A 86 12.77 0.69 10.69
N LEU A 87 13.21 -0.52 11.04
CA LEU A 87 12.46 -1.44 11.88
C LEU A 87 12.42 -0.93 13.32
N VAL A 88 11.27 -1.08 13.98
CA VAL A 88 11.07 -0.66 15.38
C VAL A 88 11.20 -1.88 16.29
N GLU A 89 11.89 -1.71 17.41
CA GLU A 89 12.06 -2.75 18.43
C GLU A 89 10.69 -3.21 18.98
N GLY A 90 10.53 -4.52 19.17
CA GLY A 90 9.31 -5.14 19.70
C GLY A 90 8.04 -4.91 18.87
N SER A 91 8.21 -4.62 17.57
CA SER A 91 7.09 -4.37 16.65
C SER A 91 6.75 -5.59 15.81
N ALA A 92 5.49 -5.63 15.34
CA ALA A 92 5.05 -6.59 14.35
C ALA A 92 4.63 -5.89 13.05
N THR A 93 5.22 -6.33 11.93
CA THR A 93 4.94 -5.81 10.60
C THR A 93 4.44 -6.92 9.69
N LEU A 94 3.30 -6.71 9.04
CA LEU A 94 2.74 -7.61 8.03
C LEU A 94 3.10 -7.11 6.64
N ILE A 95 3.66 -7.96 5.78
CA ILE A 95 3.81 -7.69 4.35
C ILE A 95 2.84 -8.55 3.54
N GLY A 96 1.85 -7.89 2.95
CA GLY A 96 0.88 -8.44 2.02
C GLY A 96 1.30 -8.29 0.57
N GLY A 97 0.79 -9.13 -0.31
CA GLY A 97 0.94 -8.99 -1.76
C GLY A 97 0.70 -10.29 -2.51
N ASP A 98 0.60 -10.19 -3.83
CA ASP A 98 0.31 -11.35 -4.69
C ASP A 98 1.42 -12.42 -4.60
N PRO A 99 1.08 -13.70 -4.78
CA PRO A 99 2.08 -14.76 -4.93
C PRO A 99 3.05 -14.45 -6.08
N GLY A 100 4.35 -14.61 -5.84
CA GLY A 100 5.40 -14.36 -6.83
C GLY A 100 5.79 -12.88 -7.05
N ILE A 101 5.20 -11.93 -6.30
CA ILE A 101 5.55 -10.50 -6.41
C ILE A 101 6.99 -10.19 -5.94
N GLY A 102 7.53 -11.03 -5.05
CA GLY A 102 8.88 -10.90 -4.50
C GLY A 102 8.98 -10.66 -2.98
N LYS A 103 7.92 -10.91 -2.20
CA LYS A 103 7.91 -10.70 -0.72
C LYS A 103 9.07 -11.45 -0.02
N SER A 104 9.15 -12.76 -0.24
CA SER A 104 10.20 -13.61 0.32
C SER A 104 11.59 -13.22 -0.17
N THR A 105 11.71 -12.76 -1.42
CA THR A 105 12.96 -12.23 -1.99
C THR A 105 13.42 -10.98 -1.23
N LEU A 106 12.53 -10.02 -1.04
CA LEU A 106 12.79 -8.77 -0.33
C LEU A 106 13.21 -9.03 1.12
N LEU A 107 12.44 -9.85 1.85
CA LEU A 107 12.73 -10.13 3.26
C LEU A 107 14.03 -10.92 3.44
N LEU A 108 14.37 -11.82 2.51
CA LEU A 108 15.64 -12.52 2.56
C LEU A 108 16.83 -11.57 2.31
N GLN A 109 16.68 -10.57 1.43
CA GLN A 109 17.67 -9.51 1.24
C GLN A 109 17.82 -8.61 2.48
N VAL A 110 16.71 -8.22 3.11
CA VAL A 110 16.71 -7.47 4.38
C VAL A 110 17.41 -8.27 5.48
N ALA A 111 17.03 -9.54 5.65
CA ALA A 111 17.60 -10.45 6.64
C ALA A 111 19.12 -10.61 6.43
N ALA A 112 19.56 -10.81 5.19
CA ALA A 112 20.97 -10.94 4.87
C ALA A 112 21.78 -9.66 5.14
N LYS A 113 21.24 -8.47 4.81
CA LYS A 113 21.92 -7.20 5.12
C LYS A 113 22.09 -6.99 6.61
N LEU A 114 21.05 -7.22 7.40
CA LEU A 114 21.11 -7.10 8.86
C LEU A 114 22.06 -8.13 9.49
N ALA A 115 22.02 -9.37 9.03
CA ALA A 115 22.93 -10.41 9.50
C ALA A 115 24.41 -10.07 9.21
N ARG A 116 24.70 -9.54 8.00
CA ARG A 116 26.05 -9.07 7.64
C ARG A 116 26.49 -7.84 8.46
N ALA A 117 25.55 -7.02 8.92
CA ALA A 117 25.84 -5.92 9.85
C ALA A 117 26.08 -6.40 11.30
N GLY A 118 26.05 -7.70 11.56
CA GLY A 118 26.33 -8.30 12.87
C GLY A 118 25.10 -8.46 13.77
N HIS A 119 23.89 -8.29 13.22
CA HIS A 119 22.66 -8.53 13.98
C HIS A 119 22.23 -9.99 13.92
N GLU A 120 21.70 -10.50 15.02
CA GLU A 120 21.07 -11.81 15.07
C GLU A 120 19.73 -11.78 14.31
N VAL A 121 19.62 -12.60 13.26
CA VAL A 121 18.43 -12.66 12.40
C VAL A 121 17.97 -14.11 12.25
N ALA A 122 16.69 -14.35 12.52
CA ALA A 122 16.05 -15.63 12.28
C ALA A 122 15.08 -15.54 11.09
N TYR A 123 15.15 -16.50 10.17
CA TYR A 123 14.21 -16.65 9.06
C TYR A 123 13.54 -18.02 9.17
N VAL A 124 12.24 -18.04 9.37
CA VAL A 124 11.45 -19.27 9.44
C VAL A 124 10.56 -19.34 8.21
N SER A 125 10.77 -20.36 7.39
CA SER A 125 9.86 -20.67 6.30
C SER A 125 8.90 -21.79 6.70
N GLY A 126 7.61 -21.60 6.46
CA GLY A 126 6.63 -22.69 6.52
C GLY A 126 6.19 -23.17 5.12
N GLU A 127 6.51 -22.42 4.06
CA GLU A 127 6.16 -22.78 2.68
C GLU A 127 7.27 -23.55 1.95
N GLU A 128 8.54 -23.18 2.15
CA GLU A 128 9.68 -23.73 1.42
C GLU A 128 10.60 -24.53 2.36
N ALA A 129 11.20 -25.60 1.82
CA ALA A 129 12.23 -26.33 2.55
C ALA A 129 13.50 -25.46 2.70
N ALA A 130 14.25 -25.65 3.79
CA ALA A 130 15.46 -24.87 4.06
C ALA A 130 16.48 -24.91 2.90
N ASP A 131 16.60 -26.03 2.19
CA ASP A 131 17.48 -26.16 1.02
C ASP A 131 17.04 -25.30 -0.17
N GLN A 132 15.73 -25.13 -0.37
CA GLN A 132 15.19 -24.29 -1.44
C GLN A 132 15.46 -22.81 -1.16
N VAL A 133 15.26 -22.38 0.09
CA VAL A 133 15.59 -21.01 0.54
C VAL A 133 17.09 -20.76 0.40
N ARG A 134 17.95 -21.73 0.78
CA ARG A 134 19.41 -21.64 0.61
C ARG A 134 19.82 -21.53 -0.86
N LEU A 135 19.17 -22.26 -1.77
CA LEU A 135 19.44 -22.17 -3.20
C LEU A 135 19.08 -20.79 -3.77
N ARG A 136 17.96 -20.20 -3.33
CA ARG A 136 17.59 -18.83 -3.68
C ARG A 136 18.59 -17.82 -3.13
N ALA A 137 18.99 -17.94 -1.86
CA ALA A 137 20.02 -17.10 -1.26
C ALA A 137 21.33 -17.14 -2.06
N ARG A 138 21.76 -18.34 -2.51
CA ARG A 138 22.93 -18.51 -3.37
C ARG A 138 22.81 -17.76 -4.70
N ARG A 139 21.68 -17.87 -5.39
CA ARG A 139 21.45 -17.18 -6.67
C ARG A 139 21.51 -15.66 -6.53
N MET A 140 21.07 -15.13 -5.40
CA MET A 140 21.08 -13.70 -5.10
C MET A 140 22.41 -13.22 -4.48
N GLY A 141 23.41 -14.09 -4.34
CA GLY A 141 24.70 -13.73 -3.72
C GLY A 141 24.60 -13.42 -2.22
N LEU A 142 23.71 -14.12 -1.51
CA LEU A 142 23.47 -13.96 -0.06
C LEU A 142 23.91 -15.17 0.78
N ALA A 143 24.59 -16.15 0.19
CA ALA A 143 24.89 -17.43 0.84
C ALA A 143 25.86 -17.35 2.03
N ASP A 144 26.69 -16.32 2.06
CA ASP A 144 27.65 -15.98 3.10
C ASP A 144 27.02 -15.24 4.29
N ALA A 145 25.78 -14.74 4.16
CA ALA A 145 25.13 -14.01 5.23
C ALA A 145 24.76 -14.96 6.39
N PRO A 146 25.11 -14.65 7.65
CA PRO A 146 24.89 -15.53 8.79
C PRO A 146 23.43 -15.50 9.30
N VAL A 147 22.47 -15.76 8.41
CA VAL A 147 21.04 -15.83 8.73
C VAL A 147 20.70 -17.20 9.33
N LYS A 148 20.06 -17.23 10.50
CA LYS A 148 19.58 -18.47 11.13
C LYS A 148 18.28 -18.92 10.46
N LEU A 149 18.37 -19.89 9.57
CA LEU A 149 17.25 -20.39 8.78
C LEU A 149 16.65 -21.66 9.39
N ALA A 150 15.32 -21.69 9.52
CA ALA A 150 14.56 -22.89 9.88
C ALA A 150 13.39 -23.11 8.94
N ALA A 151 12.98 -24.37 8.77
CA ALA A 151 11.75 -24.74 8.08
C ALA A 151 10.81 -25.39 9.10
N ALA A 152 9.76 -24.69 9.50
CA ALA A 152 8.85 -25.12 10.56
C ALA A 152 7.49 -24.43 10.42
N THR A 153 6.44 -25.11 10.89
CA THR A 153 5.05 -24.61 10.89
C THR A 153 4.46 -24.50 12.30
N SER A 154 5.00 -25.22 13.29
CA SER A 154 4.56 -25.15 14.69
C SER A 154 5.05 -23.88 15.35
N VAL A 155 4.13 -23.01 15.77
CA VAL A 155 4.46 -21.76 16.48
C VAL A 155 5.14 -22.07 17.82
N ARG A 156 4.71 -23.14 18.50
CA ARG A 156 5.35 -23.57 19.76
C ARG A 156 6.83 -23.89 19.54
N ASP A 157 7.15 -24.67 18.52
CA ASP A 157 8.52 -25.11 18.26
C ASP A 157 9.39 -23.91 17.84
N ILE A 158 8.82 -23.01 17.04
CA ILE A 158 9.48 -21.75 16.63
C ILE A 158 9.81 -20.91 17.86
N LEU A 159 8.83 -20.62 18.72
CA LEU A 159 9.04 -19.79 19.92
C LEU A 159 10.04 -20.43 20.89
N THR A 160 9.92 -21.74 21.14
CA THR A 160 10.86 -22.49 21.98
C THR A 160 12.29 -22.39 21.46
N THR A 161 12.46 -22.48 20.13
CA THR A 161 13.77 -22.36 19.48
C THR A 161 14.34 -20.94 19.59
N LEU A 162 13.49 -19.91 19.43
CA LEU A 162 13.88 -18.51 19.50
C LEU A 162 14.27 -18.10 20.93
N GLU A 163 13.54 -18.58 21.94
CA GLU A 163 13.83 -18.32 23.37
C GLU A 163 15.13 -18.96 23.86
N ALA A 164 15.49 -20.13 23.30
CA ALA A 164 16.74 -20.81 23.63
C ALA A 164 17.98 -20.18 22.97
N ALA A 165 17.77 -19.38 21.92
CA ALA A 165 18.83 -18.73 21.17
C ALA A 165 19.15 -17.32 21.73
N ALA A 166 20.24 -16.72 21.24
CA ALA A 166 20.48 -15.30 21.47
C ALA A 166 19.31 -14.46 20.90
N PRO A 167 18.88 -13.38 21.60
CA PRO A 167 17.75 -12.56 21.15
C PRO A 167 17.95 -12.04 19.73
N ALA A 168 17.08 -12.46 18.82
CA ALA A 168 17.10 -12.00 17.44
C ALA A 168 16.60 -10.55 17.37
N ARG A 169 17.32 -9.70 16.62
CA ARG A 169 16.86 -8.34 16.30
C ARG A 169 15.74 -8.35 15.26
N LEU A 170 15.76 -9.33 14.35
CA LEU A 170 14.73 -9.55 13.34
C LEU A 170 14.33 -11.02 13.30
N VAL A 171 13.02 -11.29 13.32
CA VAL A 171 12.43 -12.60 13.05
C VAL A 171 11.50 -12.49 11.85
N VAL A 172 11.74 -13.29 10.82
CA VAL A 172 10.89 -13.37 9.63
C VAL A 172 10.10 -14.67 9.64
N ILE A 173 8.78 -14.59 9.42
CA ILE A 173 7.86 -15.73 9.31
C ILE A 173 7.26 -15.74 7.90
N ASP A 174 7.65 -16.71 7.08
CA ASP A 174 7.29 -16.82 5.67
C ASP A 174 6.62 -18.18 5.34
N SER A 175 5.30 -18.33 5.43
CA SER A 175 4.28 -17.30 5.65
C SER A 175 3.36 -17.61 6.83
N ILE A 176 2.64 -16.60 7.33
CA ILE A 176 1.75 -16.75 8.49
C ILE A 176 0.59 -17.73 8.22
N GLN A 177 0.19 -17.91 6.95
CA GLN A 177 -0.86 -18.86 6.58
C GLN A 177 -0.49 -20.32 6.89
N THR A 178 0.81 -20.64 6.90
CA THR A 178 1.29 -22.00 7.15
C THR A 178 1.47 -22.32 8.63
N MET A 179 1.36 -21.32 9.49
CA MET A 179 1.64 -21.46 10.92
C MET A 179 0.48 -22.15 11.65
N HIS A 180 0.85 -22.95 12.64
CA HIS A 180 -0.05 -23.71 13.49
C HIS A 180 0.16 -23.39 14.98
N SER A 181 -0.93 -23.09 15.66
CA SER A 181 -0.98 -22.96 17.12
C SER A 181 -1.79 -24.11 17.72
N ASP A 182 -1.18 -24.79 18.69
CA ASP A 182 -1.82 -25.88 19.45
C ASP A 182 -2.89 -25.38 20.44
N LEU A 183 -3.02 -24.05 20.62
CA LEU A 183 -4.00 -23.46 21.54
C LEU A 183 -5.42 -23.43 20.96
N ILE A 184 -5.57 -23.66 19.66
CA ILE A 184 -6.85 -23.63 18.96
C ILE A 184 -7.02 -24.91 18.15
N GLU A 185 -8.21 -25.53 18.22
CA GLU A 185 -8.57 -26.61 17.30
C GLU A 185 -8.85 -26.04 15.91
N GLY A 186 -8.15 -26.54 14.89
CA GLY A 186 -8.37 -26.14 13.50
C GLY A 186 -7.16 -26.42 12.60
N ALA A 187 -7.41 -26.64 11.32
CA ALA A 187 -6.34 -26.82 10.34
C ALA A 187 -5.56 -25.50 10.11
N PRO A 188 -4.24 -25.57 9.86
CA PRO A 188 -3.44 -24.41 9.43
C PRO A 188 -4.07 -23.69 8.23
N GLY A 189 -3.90 -22.38 8.15
CA GLY A 189 -4.48 -21.53 7.11
C GLY A 189 -5.93 -21.09 7.36
N THR A 190 -6.61 -21.63 8.38
CA THR A 190 -7.90 -21.08 8.83
C THR A 190 -7.69 -19.71 9.49
N VAL A 191 -8.71 -18.84 9.40
CA VAL A 191 -8.67 -17.48 10.00
C VAL A 191 -8.33 -17.53 11.49
N SER A 192 -8.90 -18.48 12.23
CA SER A 192 -8.65 -18.64 13.67
C SER A 192 -7.20 -19.04 13.97
N GLN A 193 -6.64 -20.00 13.22
CA GLN A 193 -5.24 -20.43 13.35
C GLN A 193 -4.25 -19.31 13.02
N VAL A 194 -4.50 -18.56 11.95
CA VAL A 194 -3.67 -17.42 11.54
C VAL A 194 -3.68 -16.32 12.60
N ARG A 195 -4.84 -16.00 13.20
CA ARG A 195 -4.95 -14.98 14.25
C ARG A 195 -4.25 -15.41 15.54
N ALA A 196 -4.43 -16.66 15.99
CA ALA A 196 -3.74 -17.16 17.18
C ALA A 196 -2.23 -17.16 17.01
N SER A 197 -1.75 -17.72 15.90
CA SER A 197 -0.32 -17.74 15.56
C SER A 197 0.28 -16.33 15.56
N ALA A 198 -0.41 -15.38 14.92
CA ALA A 198 0.03 -13.99 14.91
C ALA A 198 0.04 -13.36 16.31
N GLN A 199 -0.96 -13.63 17.16
CA GLN A 199 -0.98 -13.09 18.54
C GLN A 199 0.20 -13.59 19.38
N GLU A 200 0.54 -14.87 19.27
CA GLU A 200 1.67 -15.44 19.98
C GLU A 200 3.00 -14.82 19.51
N LEU A 201 3.18 -14.66 18.20
CA LEU A 201 4.36 -14.01 17.61
C LEU A 201 4.44 -12.52 17.96
N ILE A 202 3.33 -11.79 17.98
CA ILE A 202 3.26 -10.38 18.40
C ILE A 202 3.61 -10.25 19.89
N ARG A 203 3.14 -11.17 20.73
CA ARG A 203 3.49 -11.19 22.15
C ARG A 203 4.98 -11.41 22.33
N TYR A 204 5.54 -12.40 21.63
CA TYR A 204 6.98 -12.65 21.62
C TYR A 204 7.78 -11.41 21.18
N ALA A 205 7.34 -10.68 20.14
CA ALA A 205 7.99 -9.44 19.71
C ALA A 205 8.09 -8.44 20.88
N LYS A 206 6.97 -8.17 21.56
CA LYS A 206 6.89 -7.21 22.66
C LYS A 206 7.69 -7.61 23.89
N GLU A 207 7.80 -8.91 24.16
CA GLU A 207 8.53 -9.44 25.32
C GLU A 207 10.04 -9.54 25.08
N SER A 208 10.45 -9.90 23.86
CA SER A 208 11.86 -10.10 23.49
C SER A 208 12.55 -8.85 22.93
N GLY A 209 11.78 -7.84 22.52
CA GLY A 209 12.29 -6.71 21.74
C GLY A 209 12.55 -7.03 20.26
N ALA A 210 12.32 -8.25 19.79
CA ALA A 210 12.52 -8.59 18.38
C ALA A 210 11.56 -7.81 17.47
N ALA A 211 12.04 -7.32 16.33
CA ALA A 211 11.16 -6.90 15.23
C ALA A 211 10.68 -8.15 14.48
N VAL A 212 9.36 -8.37 14.40
CA VAL A 212 8.77 -9.53 13.73
C VAL A 212 8.16 -9.12 12.40
N MET A 213 8.60 -9.76 11.31
CA MET A 213 8.05 -9.61 9.95
C MET A 213 7.21 -10.83 9.60
N LEU A 214 5.93 -10.63 9.33
CA LEU A 214 4.98 -11.66 8.93
C LEU A 214 4.70 -11.53 7.43
N VAL A 215 4.91 -12.59 6.65
CA VAL A 215 4.48 -12.62 5.24
C VAL A 215 3.05 -13.10 5.16
N GLY A 216 2.22 -12.37 4.41
CA GLY A 216 0.86 -12.76 4.06
C GLY A 216 0.62 -12.79 2.55
N HIS A 217 0.02 -13.87 2.05
CA HIS A 217 -0.44 -13.97 0.66
C HIS A 217 -1.84 -13.38 0.47
N VAL A 218 -2.02 -12.58 -0.58
CA VAL A 218 -3.36 -12.18 -1.05
C VAL A 218 -3.91 -13.31 -1.93
N THR A 219 -5.10 -13.82 -1.61
CA THR A 219 -5.80 -14.82 -2.43
C THR A 219 -6.77 -14.11 -3.40
N LYS A 220 -6.93 -14.65 -4.61
CA LYS A 220 -7.70 -14.03 -5.72
C LYS A 220 -9.18 -13.77 -5.39
N ASP A 221 -9.75 -14.49 -4.43
CA ASP A 221 -11.15 -14.36 -4.02
C ASP A 221 -11.34 -13.49 -2.76
N GLY A 222 -10.27 -12.90 -2.21
CA GLY A 222 -10.33 -12.06 -1.01
C GLY A 222 -10.83 -12.75 0.27
N ALA A 223 -11.18 -14.04 0.22
CA ALA A 223 -11.96 -14.75 1.23
C ALA A 223 -11.18 -15.76 2.09
N ILE A 224 -9.94 -16.12 1.73
CA ILE A 224 -9.14 -17.07 2.53
C ILE A 224 -8.04 -16.31 3.25
N ALA A 225 -8.20 -16.17 4.58
CA ALA A 225 -7.23 -15.70 5.57
C ALA A 225 -6.20 -14.69 5.03
N GLY A 226 -6.72 -13.68 4.31
CA GLY A 226 -5.90 -12.67 3.69
C GLY A 226 -5.24 -11.76 4.74
N PRO A 227 -4.28 -10.93 4.33
CA PRO A 227 -3.60 -9.96 5.21
C PRO A 227 -4.58 -9.10 6.02
N ARG A 228 -5.77 -8.82 5.45
CA ARG A 228 -6.87 -8.05 6.08
C ARG A 228 -7.28 -8.55 7.46
N VAL A 229 -7.20 -9.86 7.69
CA VAL A 229 -7.52 -10.46 9.00
C VAL A 229 -6.57 -9.97 10.09
N LEU A 230 -5.31 -9.72 9.74
CA LEU A 230 -4.25 -9.33 10.67
C LEU A 230 -3.98 -7.82 10.70
N GLU A 231 -4.50 -7.06 9.74
CA GLU A 231 -4.26 -5.61 9.60
C GLU A 231 -4.47 -4.82 10.89
N HIS A 232 -5.51 -5.15 11.66
CA HIS A 232 -5.80 -4.46 12.92
C HIS A 232 -4.89 -4.89 14.08
N MET A 233 -4.32 -6.10 14.00
CA MET A 233 -3.54 -6.74 15.08
C MET A 233 -2.08 -6.32 15.09
N VAL A 234 -1.50 -6.09 13.90
CA VAL A 234 -0.09 -5.69 13.74
C VAL A 234 0.09 -4.17 13.86
N ASP A 235 1.33 -3.73 14.05
CA ASP A 235 1.66 -2.32 14.18
C ASP A 235 1.81 -1.64 12.82
N THR A 236 2.40 -2.36 11.86
CA THR A 236 2.62 -1.88 10.49
C THR A 236 2.07 -2.90 9.48
N VAL A 237 1.40 -2.41 8.45
CA VAL A 237 0.92 -3.20 7.30
C VAL A 237 1.52 -2.61 6.04
N LEU A 238 2.23 -3.46 5.30
CA LEU A 238 2.81 -3.15 4.01
C LEU A 238 2.08 -3.91 2.90
N SER A 239 1.83 -3.24 1.80
CA SER A 239 1.36 -3.81 0.54
C SER A 239 2.52 -3.84 -0.44
N PHE A 240 2.82 -5.00 -1.02
CA PHE A 240 3.78 -5.13 -2.10
C PHE A 240 3.05 -5.43 -3.40
N GLU A 241 3.05 -4.43 -4.29
CA GLU A 241 2.20 -4.34 -5.46
C GLU A 241 3.05 -4.28 -6.74
N GLY A 242 2.50 -4.75 -7.86
CA GLY A 242 3.13 -4.63 -9.17
C GLY A 242 2.53 -5.58 -10.19
N GLU A 243 2.18 -5.05 -11.37
CA GLU A 243 1.69 -5.88 -12.46
C GLU A 243 2.83 -6.74 -13.05
N ARG A 244 2.50 -7.93 -13.55
CA ARG A 244 3.49 -8.85 -14.14
C ARG A 244 4.23 -8.24 -15.34
N SER A 245 3.57 -7.35 -16.08
CA SER A 245 4.11 -6.59 -17.22
C SER A 245 4.99 -5.43 -16.81
N HIS A 246 4.87 -4.93 -15.57
CA HIS A 246 5.65 -3.79 -15.10
C HIS A 246 6.99 -4.26 -14.58
N GLN A 247 8.04 -3.54 -14.95
CA GLN A 247 9.40 -3.76 -14.40
C GLN A 247 9.46 -3.45 -12.90
N TYR A 248 8.55 -2.61 -12.39
CA TYR A 248 8.54 -2.18 -10.99
C TYR A 248 7.63 -2.97 -10.07
N ARG A 249 8.02 -2.94 -8.80
CA ARG A 249 7.29 -3.43 -7.64
C ARG A 249 7.28 -2.30 -6.61
N ILE A 250 6.09 -1.92 -6.15
CA ILE A 250 5.89 -0.81 -5.22
C ILE A 250 5.55 -1.39 -3.84
N LEU A 251 6.35 -1.06 -2.84
CA LEU A 251 6.09 -1.34 -1.44
C LEU A 251 5.47 -0.10 -0.80
N ARG A 252 4.26 -0.23 -0.25
CA ARG A 252 3.51 0.87 0.37
C ARG A 252 3.08 0.51 1.78
N ALA A 253 3.13 1.46 2.70
CA ALA A 253 2.49 1.31 4.01
C ALA A 253 0.99 1.61 3.93
N ILE A 254 0.14 0.61 4.20
CA ILE A 254 -1.31 0.81 4.40
C ILE A 254 -1.60 1.32 5.80
N LYS A 255 -0.83 0.82 6.77
CA LYS A 255 -0.92 1.20 8.19
C LYS A 255 0.49 1.28 8.73
N ASN A 256 0.82 2.35 9.43
CA ASN A 256 2.10 2.47 10.11
C ASN A 256 1.91 3.24 11.41
N ARG A 257 1.99 2.55 12.56
CA ARG A 257 1.91 3.21 13.87
C ARG A 257 3.15 4.04 14.20
N PHE A 258 4.22 3.88 13.42
CA PHE A 258 5.51 4.51 13.68
C PHE A 258 5.88 5.55 12.62
N GLY A 259 5.11 5.77 11.57
CA GLY A 259 5.48 6.69 10.50
C GLY A 259 4.31 7.01 9.59
N GLY A 260 4.55 7.85 8.57
CA GLY A 260 3.55 8.16 7.56
C GLY A 260 3.19 6.93 6.73
N THR A 261 1.94 6.86 6.27
CA THR A 261 1.45 5.85 5.31
C THR A 261 1.73 6.23 3.87
N ASP A 262 2.11 7.47 3.63
CA ASP A 262 2.18 8.02 2.27
C ASP A 262 3.54 7.76 1.58
N GLU A 263 4.48 7.17 2.31
CA GLU A 263 5.81 6.82 1.80
C GLU A 263 5.76 5.49 1.05
N ILE A 264 6.52 5.41 -0.06
CA ILE A 264 6.64 4.20 -0.87
C ILE A 264 8.10 3.85 -1.14
N GLY A 265 8.40 2.56 -1.19
CA GLY A 265 9.65 2.01 -1.72
C GLY A 265 9.43 1.44 -3.11
N VAL A 266 10.28 1.78 -4.07
CA VAL A 266 10.18 1.27 -5.44
C VAL A 266 11.35 0.34 -5.75
N PHE A 267 11.02 -0.83 -6.27
CA PHE A 267 11.97 -1.88 -6.57
C PHE A 267 11.82 -2.39 -8.01
N GLY A 268 12.91 -2.83 -8.61
CA GLY A 268 12.92 -3.56 -9.89
C GLY A 268 13.27 -5.02 -9.65
N MET A 269 12.65 -5.95 -10.37
CA MET A 269 13.01 -7.38 -10.31
C MET A 269 14.08 -7.71 -11.34
N GLU A 270 15.26 -8.10 -10.88
CA GLU A 270 16.37 -8.56 -11.72
C GLU A 270 16.73 -10.03 -11.42
N ALA A 271 17.64 -10.59 -12.22
CA ALA A 271 18.11 -11.97 -12.02
C ALA A 271 18.74 -12.20 -10.64
N ALA A 272 19.38 -11.17 -10.07
CA ALA A 272 20.03 -11.21 -8.77
C ALA A 272 19.08 -10.93 -7.57
N GLY A 273 17.80 -10.62 -7.82
CA GLY A 273 16.82 -10.27 -6.78
C GLY A 273 16.18 -8.90 -7.02
N LEU A 274 15.70 -8.28 -5.96
CA LEU A 274 15.11 -6.94 -6.04
C LEU A 274 16.18 -5.86 -5.91
N ILE A 275 16.19 -4.92 -6.84
CA ILE A 275 17.06 -3.74 -6.82
C ILE A 275 16.28 -2.49 -6.44
N GLU A 276 16.93 -1.56 -5.73
CA GLU A 276 16.32 -0.29 -5.33
C GLU A 276 16.26 0.67 -6.52
N VAL A 277 15.09 1.26 -6.76
CA VAL A 277 14.89 2.25 -7.83
C VAL A 277 14.77 3.63 -7.19
N ALA A 278 15.92 4.29 -7.03
CA ALA A 278 15.97 5.63 -6.44
C ALA A 278 15.21 6.66 -7.27
N ASN A 279 15.26 6.54 -8.60
CA ASN A 279 14.61 7.45 -9.54
C ASN A 279 13.65 6.69 -10.47
N PRO A 280 12.40 6.44 -10.06
CA PRO A 280 11.41 5.74 -10.88
C PRO A 280 11.06 6.54 -12.14
N SER A 281 11.13 7.86 -12.05
CA SER A 281 10.79 8.78 -13.13
C SER A 281 11.70 8.66 -14.36
N ALA A 282 12.95 8.22 -14.20
CA ALA A 282 13.86 8.02 -15.34
C ALA A 282 13.35 7.00 -16.37
N LEU A 283 12.41 6.14 -15.99
CA LEU A 283 11.96 5.00 -16.78
C LEU A 283 10.62 5.25 -17.47
N PHE A 284 9.89 6.29 -17.05
CA PHE A 284 8.65 6.76 -17.66
C PHE A 284 8.84 7.96 -18.59
N LEU A 285 10.07 8.51 -18.62
CA LEU A 285 10.43 9.63 -19.48
C LEU A 285 11.15 9.10 -20.71
N THR A 286 10.63 9.43 -21.89
CA THR A 286 11.33 9.17 -23.16
C THR A 286 12.63 9.98 -23.20
N GLU A 287 13.67 9.53 -23.94
CA GLU A 287 14.93 10.27 -24.09
C GLU A 287 14.65 11.74 -24.41
N ARG A 288 15.16 12.66 -23.59
CA ARG A 288 14.81 14.10 -23.58
C ARG A 288 15.34 14.90 -24.79
N GLY A 289 15.54 14.26 -25.93
CA GLY A 289 16.23 14.80 -27.11
C GLY A 289 15.34 15.35 -28.22
N SER A 290 14.08 14.89 -28.35
CA SER A 290 13.16 15.37 -29.40
C SER A 290 11.82 15.80 -28.80
N ALA A 291 11.41 17.03 -29.09
CA ALA A 291 10.09 17.52 -28.73
C ALA A 291 9.07 16.88 -29.69
N VAL A 292 8.22 15.99 -29.19
CA VAL A 292 7.24 15.24 -29.99
C VAL A 292 5.85 15.85 -29.80
N PRO A 293 5.09 16.13 -30.88
CA PRO A 293 3.70 16.54 -30.77
C PRO A 293 2.88 15.50 -30.01
N GLY A 294 2.01 15.98 -29.12
CA GLY A 294 1.15 15.11 -28.34
C GLY A 294 1.78 14.53 -27.08
N ALA A 295 3.02 14.87 -26.73
CA ALA A 295 3.68 14.39 -25.52
C ALA A 295 3.83 15.50 -24.47
N ILE A 296 3.56 15.18 -23.20
CA ILE A 296 3.84 16.05 -22.05
C ILE A 296 4.04 15.23 -20.78
N VAL A 297 4.85 15.74 -19.85
CA VAL A 297 5.11 15.06 -18.59
C VAL A 297 4.13 15.52 -17.51
N PHE A 298 3.52 14.56 -16.82
CA PHE A 298 2.65 14.75 -15.68
C PHE A 298 3.34 14.28 -14.38
N PRO A 299 3.47 15.13 -13.34
CA PRO A 299 3.95 14.71 -12.03
C PRO A 299 2.83 14.06 -11.22
N ALA A 300 2.57 12.78 -11.47
CA ALA A 300 1.59 11.99 -10.71
C ALA A 300 1.98 11.87 -9.24
N LEU A 301 1.00 11.85 -8.32
CA LEU A 301 1.25 11.51 -6.92
C LEU A 301 0.82 10.09 -6.63
N GLU A 302 1.75 9.29 -6.13
CA GLU A 302 1.51 7.94 -5.64
C GLU A 302 1.65 7.94 -4.10
N GLY A 303 0.57 8.28 -3.39
CA GLY A 303 0.65 8.69 -1.99
C GLY A 303 1.28 10.08 -1.88
N THR A 304 2.43 10.20 -1.21
CA THR A 304 3.22 11.45 -1.18
C THR A 304 4.39 11.46 -2.16
N ARG A 305 4.70 10.33 -2.82
CA ARG A 305 5.80 10.29 -3.76
C ARG A 305 5.36 10.80 -5.15
N PRO A 306 5.93 11.90 -5.63
CA PRO A 306 5.78 12.32 -7.02
C PRO A 306 6.51 11.35 -7.95
N VAL A 307 5.80 10.87 -8.97
CA VAL A 307 6.32 10.04 -10.07
C VAL A 307 6.02 10.78 -11.37
N LEU A 308 7.05 11.11 -12.13
CA LEU A 308 6.88 11.79 -13.41
C LEU A 308 6.54 10.75 -14.46
N VAL A 309 5.41 10.94 -15.14
CA VAL A 309 4.92 10.04 -16.19
C VAL A 309 4.61 10.81 -17.45
N GLU A 310 5.00 10.27 -18.60
CA GLU A 310 4.70 10.89 -19.88
C GLU A 310 3.27 10.53 -20.34
N MET A 311 2.48 11.57 -20.62
CA MET A 311 1.14 11.48 -21.20
C MET A 311 1.27 11.70 -22.71
N GLN A 312 0.83 10.72 -23.49
CA GLN A 312 0.93 10.73 -24.95
C GLN A 312 -0.47 10.74 -25.56
N ALA A 313 -0.70 11.69 -26.46
CA ALA A 313 -1.91 11.81 -27.26
C ALA A 313 -1.56 11.73 -28.74
N LEU A 314 -2.38 11.01 -29.50
CA LEU A 314 -2.31 10.97 -30.95
C LEU A 314 -3.70 11.26 -31.52
N THR A 315 -3.77 12.24 -32.42
CA THR A 315 -5.01 12.59 -33.12
C THR A 315 -4.90 12.21 -34.59
N VAL A 316 -5.85 11.42 -35.10
CA VAL A 316 -5.88 11.01 -36.52
C VAL A 316 -7.13 11.59 -37.17
N ARG A 317 -6.95 12.50 -38.13
CA ARG A 317 -8.10 13.08 -38.86
C ARG A 317 -8.71 12.04 -39.79
N LEU A 318 -10.02 11.86 -39.71
CA LEU A 318 -10.76 10.92 -40.52
C LEU A 318 -11.35 11.58 -41.77
N ALA A 319 -11.52 10.77 -42.82
CA ALA A 319 -12.36 11.12 -43.95
C ALA A 319 -13.85 11.17 -43.52
N SER A 320 -14.64 12.03 -44.17
CA SER A 320 -16.02 12.33 -43.75
C SER A 320 -16.90 11.07 -43.63
N GLY A 321 -17.63 10.95 -42.52
CA GLY A 321 -18.67 9.92 -42.31
C GLY A 321 -18.26 8.75 -41.41
N ALA A 322 -16.98 8.62 -41.04
CA ALA A 322 -16.53 7.63 -40.06
C ALA A 322 -16.77 8.13 -38.62
N THR A 323 -17.19 7.23 -37.71
CA THR A 323 -17.29 7.52 -36.28
C THR A 323 -15.91 7.47 -35.63
N PRO A 324 -15.41 8.58 -35.05
CA PRO A 324 -14.07 8.60 -34.51
C PRO A 324 -13.91 7.70 -33.29
N ARG A 325 -12.85 6.89 -33.30
CA ARG A 325 -12.46 6.08 -32.14
C ARG A 325 -11.81 6.93 -31.06
N ARG A 326 -12.10 6.59 -29.81
CA ARG A 326 -11.46 7.15 -28.61
C ARG A 326 -10.91 5.99 -27.79
N SER A 327 -9.59 5.87 -27.73
CA SER A 327 -8.92 4.77 -27.04
C SER A 327 -8.01 5.32 -25.95
N VAL A 328 -8.03 4.69 -24.78
CA VAL A 328 -7.25 5.11 -23.62
C VAL A 328 -6.54 3.90 -23.03
N VAL A 329 -5.25 4.06 -22.73
CA VAL A 329 -4.43 3.10 -22.00
C VAL A 329 -3.79 3.82 -20.82
N GLY A 330 -4.00 3.30 -19.61
CA GLY A 330 -3.40 3.87 -18.38
C GLY A 330 -4.16 5.06 -17.76
N TRP A 331 -5.32 5.44 -18.29
CA TRP A 331 -6.15 6.52 -17.72
C TRP A 331 -7.66 6.23 -17.86
N ASP A 332 -8.50 7.09 -17.28
CA ASP A 332 -9.96 6.94 -17.31
C ASP A 332 -10.58 7.47 -18.62
N SER A 333 -11.42 6.65 -19.25
CA SER A 333 -12.09 7.00 -20.51
C SER A 333 -13.20 8.05 -20.32
N GLY A 334 -13.85 8.07 -19.16
CA GLY A 334 -14.85 9.08 -18.80
C GLY A 334 -14.25 10.47 -18.67
N ARG A 335 -13.09 10.57 -18.00
CA ARG A 335 -12.31 11.81 -17.87
C ARG A 335 -11.81 12.31 -19.22
N LEU A 336 -11.34 11.42 -20.12
CA LEU A 336 -11.01 11.84 -21.49
C LEU A 336 -12.22 12.46 -22.20
N ALA A 337 -13.39 11.82 -22.13
CA ALA A 337 -14.60 12.35 -22.76
C ALA A 337 -14.98 13.73 -22.21
N MET A 338 -14.83 13.93 -20.90
CA MET A 338 -15.04 15.21 -20.23
C MET A 338 -14.06 16.29 -20.74
N VAL A 339 -12.76 16.00 -20.77
CA VAL A 339 -11.74 16.95 -21.24
C VAL A 339 -11.99 17.36 -22.69
N LEU A 340 -12.33 16.40 -23.57
CA LEU A 340 -12.69 16.68 -24.96
C LEU A 340 -13.91 17.61 -25.07
N ALA A 341 -14.94 17.37 -24.25
CA ALA A 341 -16.14 18.22 -24.24
C ALA A 341 -15.83 19.66 -23.78
N VAL A 342 -14.95 19.84 -22.80
CA VAL A 342 -14.54 21.17 -22.33
C VAL A 342 -13.67 21.89 -23.38
N LEU A 343 -12.74 21.19 -24.03
CA LEU A 343 -11.94 21.75 -25.14
C LEU A 343 -12.82 22.24 -26.29
N GLU A 344 -13.85 21.48 -26.65
CA GLU A 344 -14.80 21.86 -27.70
C GLU A 344 -15.69 23.03 -27.26
N ALA A 345 -16.37 22.92 -26.12
CA ALA A 345 -17.36 23.91 -25.68
C ALA A 345 -16.76 25.23 -25.20
N ARG A 346 -15.53 25.23 -24.68
CA ARG A 346 -14.89 26.42 -24.07
C ARG A 346 -13.71 26.96 -24.86
N CYS A 347 -13.02 26.13 -25.62
CA CYS A 347 -11.82 26.54 -26.37
C CYS A 347 -12.03 26.54 -27.89
N GLY A 348 -13.19 26.07 -28.37
CA GLY A 348 -13.51 26.01 -29.80
C GLY A 348 -12.68 24.98 -30.58
N LEU A 349 -12.06 24.02 -29.89
CA LEU A 349 -11.28 22.95 -30.50
C LEU A 349 -12.15 21.71 -30.68
N SER A 350 -12.62 21.46 -31.90
CA SER A 350 -13.44 20.29 -32.20
C SER A 350 -12.58 19.06 -32.55
N PHE A 351 -12.85 17.96 -31.86
CA PHE A 351 -12.29 16.63 -32.14
C PHE A 351 -13.32 15.71 -32.84
N SER A 352 -14.43 16.27 -33.31
CA SER A 352 -15.55 15.52 -33.92
C SER A 352 -15.17 14.72 -35.18
N SER A 353 -14.10 15.13 -35.86
CA SER A 353 -13.58 14.49 -37.08
C SER A 353 -12.22 13.81 -36.87
N ALA A 354 -11.79 13.62 -35.63
CA ALA A 354 -10.49 13.04 -35.30
C ALA A 354 -10.63 11.86 -34.33
N GLU A 355 -9.95 10.76 -34.65
CA GLU A 355 -9.72 9.70 -33.66
C GLU A 355 -8.72 10.19 -32.62
N VAL A 356 -8.92 9.78 -31.39
CA VAL A 356 -8.07 10.15 -30.26
C VAL A 356 -7.56 8.89 -29.60
N TYR A 357 -6.24 8.78 -29.53
CA TYR A 357 -5.55 7.74 -28.79
C TYR A 357 -4.78 8.40 -27.66
N LEU A 358 -5.02 7.97 -26.43
CA LEU A 358 -4.31 8.43 -25.24
C LEU A 358 -3.58 7.26 -24.60
N ASN A 359 -2.31 7.45 -24.28
CA ASN A 359 -1.47 6.45 -23.64
C ASN A 359 -0.66 7.09 -22.50
N VAL A 360 -0.61 6.42 -21.35
CA VAL A 360 0.35 6.73 -20.29
C VAL A 360 1.59 5.86 -20.50
N ALA A 361 2.73 6.49 -20.70
CA ALA A 361 3.98 5.77 -20.98
C ALA A 361 4.38 4.86 -19.80
N GLY A 362 5.05 3.75 -20.14
CA GLY A 362 5.55 2.77 -19.16
C GLY A 362 4.47 1.93 -18.47
N GLY A 363 3.23 1.92 -18.98
CA GLY A 363 2.14 1.08 -18.48
C GLY A 363 1.49 1.58 -17.19
N TYR A 364 1.97 2.70 -16.64
CA TYR A 364 1.48 3.27 -15.39
C TYR A 364 -0.01 3.64 -15.50
N ARG A 365 -0.79 3.37 -14.43
CA ARG A 365 -2.19 3.77 -14.35
C ARG A 365 -2.34 5.00 -13.49
N VAL A 366 -2.81 6.09 -14.08
CA VAL A 366 -3.04 7.35 -13.40
C VAL A 366 -4.48 7.42 -12.91
N ALA A 367 -4.69 7.67 -11.62
CA ALA A 367 -6.00 7.93 -11.01
C ALA A 367 -6.15 9.37 -10.49
N ASP A 368 -5.16 10.21 -10.75
CA ASP A 368 -5.01 11.55 -10.20
C ASP A 368 -5.77 12.60 -11.03
N PRO A 369 -6.76 13.33 -10.47
CA PRO A 369 -7.48 14.39 -11.17
C PRO A 369 -6.58 15.50 -11.74
N ALA A 370 -5.40 15.70 -11.15
CA ALA A 370 -4.44 16.69 -11.62
C ALA A 370 -3.89 16.37 -13.02
N ALA A 371 -4.13 15.16 -13.54
CA ALA A 371 -3.73 14.76 -14.88
C ALA A 371 -4.53 15.47 -15.99
N ASP A 372 -5.70 16.03 -15.68
CA ASP A 372 -6.60 16.63 -16.68
C ASP A 372 -5.88 17.71 -17.50
N LEU A 373 -5.13 18.60 -16.85
CA LEU A 373 -4.39 19.67 -17.53
C LEU A 373 -3.31 19.12 -18.46
N ALA A 374 -2.58 18.08 -18.03
CA ALA A 374 -1.56 17.43 -18.83
C ALA A 374 -2.18 16.76 -20.06
N VAL A 375 -3.29 16.04 -19.88
CA VAL A 375 -4.01 15.42 -21.01
C VAL A 375 -4.56 16.47 -21.97
N ALA A 376 -5.13 17.56 -21.47
CA ALA A 376 -5.62 18.63 -22.32
C ALA A 376 -4.47 19.26 -23.13
N ALA A 377 -3.31 19.51 -22.51
CA ALA A 377 -2.13 20.02 -23.20
C ALA A 377 -1.61 19.03 -24.27
N ALA A 378 -1.54 17.72 -23.96
CA ALA A 378 -1.18 16.67 -24.92
C ALA A 378 -2.13 16.66 -26.12
N LEU A 379 -3.45 16.72 -25.89
CA LEU A 379 -4.46 16.73 -26.96
C LEU A 379 -4.36 17.96 -27.85
N VAL A 380 -4.13 19.14 -27.27
CA VAL A 380 -3.94 20.39 -28.01
C VAL A 380 -2.65 20.32 -28.84
N SER A 381 -1.57 19.80 -28.26
CA SER A 381 -0.29 19.59 -28.95
C SER A 381 -0.44 18.63 -30.13
N ALA A 382 -1.13 17.50 -29.96
CA ALA A 382 -1.40 16.54 -31.02
C ALA A 382 -2.27 17.14 -32.13
N LEU A 383 -3.38 17.80 -31.79
CA LEU A 383 -4.31 18.37 -32.77
C LEU A 383 -3.67 19.48 -33.61
N SER A 384 -2.78 20.26 -33.00
CA SER A 384 -2.10 21.39 -33.64
C SER A 384 -0.77 21.02 -34.29
N GLU A 385 -0.29 19.79 -34.13
CA GLU A 385 1.03 19.33 -34.57
C GLU A 385 2.17 20.24 -34.06
N ARG A 386 2.02 20.76 -32.83
CA ARG A 386 3.00 21.64 -32.19
C ARG A 386 3.51 20.99 -30.93
N PRO A 387 4.81 20.63 -30.85
CA PRO A 387 5.35 19.98 -29.68
C PRO A 387 5.44 20.94 -28.50
N ILE A 388 5.20 20.42 -27.31
CA ILE A 388 5.45 21.12 -26.05
C ILE A 388 6.93 20.94 -25.71
N ALA A 389 7.54 21.94 -25.08
CA ALA A 389 8.95 21.85 -24.70
C ALA A 389 9.18 20.66 -23.75
N SER A 390 10.20 19.84 -24.03
CA SER A 390 10.49 18.59 -23.32
C SER A 390 10.88 18.78 -21.84
N ASP A 391 11.24 20.00 -21.46
CA ASP A 391 11.51 20.44 -20.09
C ASP A 391 10.26 20.94 -19.34
N THR A 392 9.06 20.70 -19.88
CA THR A 392 7.78 21.16 -19.33
C THR A 392 7.00 20.04 -18.65
N VAL A 393 6.56 20.30 -17.42
CA VAL A 393 5.53 19.49 -16.75
C VAL A 393 4.20 20.23 -16.73
N ALA A 394 3.08 19.52 -16.65
CA ALA A 394 1.76 20.13 -16.44
C ALA A 394 0.96 19.36 -15.40
N PHE A 395 0.23 20.07 -14.54
CA PHE A 395 -0.74 19.45 -13.62
C PHE A 395 -1.80 20.45 -13.19
N GLY A 396 -3.03 19.98 -13.02
CA GLY A 396 -4.19 20.77 -12.63
C GLY A 396 -5.48 20.04 -12.99
N GLU A 397 -6.53 20.29 -12.23
CA GLU A 397 -7.85 19.70 -12.50
C GLU A 397 -8.63 20.64 -13.42
N VAL A 398 -9.34 20.07 -14.42
CA VAL A 398 -10.17 20.84 -15.36
C VAL A 398 -11.62 20.76 -14.93
N ALA A 399 -12.22 21.91 -14.63
CA ALA A 399 -13.66 22.00 -14.36
C ALA A 399 -14.48 22.05 -15.66
N LEU A 400 -15.75 21.64 -15.60
CA LEU A 400 -16.69 21.73 -16.73
C LEU A 400 -16.94 23.19 -17.20
N SER A 401 -16.66 24.17 -16.35
CA SER A 401 -16.68 25.60 -16.68
C SER A 401 -15.53 26.01 -17.60
N GLY A 402 -14.47 25.20 -17.71
CA GLY A 402 -13.19 25.55 -18.33
C GLY A 402 -12.21 26.20 -17.36
N GLU A 403 -12.55 26.36 -16.08
CA GLU A 403 -11.63 26.83 -15.04
C GLU A 403 -10.60 25.75 -14.67
N LEU A 404 -9.38 26.18 -14.35
CA LEU A 404 -8.34 25.28 -13.83
C LEU A 404 -8.27 25.36 -12.31
N ARG A 405 -8.36 24.22 -11.64
CA ARG A 405 -8.36 24.10 -10.18
C ARG A 405 -7.01 23.58 -9.68
N PRO A 406 -6.47 24.14 -8.56
CA PRO A 406 -5.24 23.65 -7.95
C PRO A 406 -5.29 22.16 -7.60
N ALA A 407 -4.19 21.45 -7.84
CA ALA A 407 -4.02 20.05 -7.47
C ALA A 407 -3.52 19.88 -6.02
N ALA A 408 -3.70 18.69 -5.46
CA ALA A 408 -3.12 18.33 -4.17
C ALA A 408 -1.58 18.31 -4.22
N HIS A 409 -0.96 18.73 -3.11
CA HIS A 409 0.49 18.76 -2.86
C HIS A 409 1.36 19.32 -4.01
N PRO A 410 1.11 20.56 -4.47
CA PRO A 410 1.85 21.13 -5.60
C PRO A 410 3.36 21.24 -5.34
N ASN A 411 3.76 21.52 -4.10
CA ASN A 411 5.18 21.62 -3.73
C ASN A 411 5.94 20.30 -3.89
N LEU A 412 5.30 19.16 -3.62
CA LEU A 412 5.93 17.84 -3.83
C LEU A 412 6.14 17.59 -5.32
N ARG A 413 5.10 17.83 -6.13
CA ARG A 413 5.14 17.67 -7.60
C ARG A 413 6.23 18.53 -8.22
N LEU A 414 6.27 19.81 -7.86
CA LEU A 414 7.24 20.76 -8.40
C LEU A 414 8.66 20.46 -7.91
N GLY A 415 8.84 20.15 -6.62
CA GLY A 415 10.15 19.84 -6.06
C GLY A 415 10.81 18.63 -6.73
N GLU A 416 10.05 17.59 -7.05
CA GLU A 416 10.58 16.43 -7.79
C GLU A 416 10.83 16.75 -9.26
N SER A 417 9.92 17.48 -9.89
CA SER A 417 10.12 17.97 -11.26
C SER A 417 11.45 18.75 -11.36
N ALA A 418 11.73 19.62 -10.40
CA ALA A 418 12.98 20.39 -10.33
C ALA A 418 14.21 19.52 -10.11
N LYS A 419 14.16 18.56 -9.18
CA LYS A 419 15.26 17.61 -8.95
C LYS A 419 15.62 16.81 -10.21
N LEU A 420 14.61 16.50 -11.02
CA LEU A 420 14.80 15.80 -12.28
C LEU A 420 15.19 16.71 -13.44
N GLY A 421 15.36 18.02 -13.22
CA GLY A 421 15.84 18.96 -14.22
C GLY A 421 14.78 19.45 -15.20
N PHE A 422 13.50 19.42 -14.84
CA PHE A 422 12.47 20.14 -15.61
C PHE A 422 12.62 21.64 -15.40
N GLY A 423 12.44 22.40 -16.49
CA GLY A 423 12.69 23.84 -16.53
C GLY A 423 11.44 24.69 -16.33
N ARG A 424 10.23 24.12 -16.48
CA ARG A 424 8.97 24.88 -16.33
C ARG A 424 7.77 24.00 -16.00
N ALA A 425 6.76 24.58 -15.37
CA ALA A 425 5.49 23.91 -15.07
C ALA A 425 4.29 24.73 -15.51
N LEU A 426 3.36 24.09 -16.24
CA LEU A 426 2.03 24.63 -16.56
C LEU A 426 1.08 24.27 -15.41
N THR A 427 0.52 25.29 -14.75
CA THR A 427 -0.32 25.09 -13.56
C THR A 427 -1.58 25.95 -13.59
N PRO A 428 -2.60 25.63 -12.76
CA PRO A 428 -3.64 26.59 -12.38
C PRO A 428 -3.05 27.85 -11.74
N ARG A 429 -3.84 28.92 -11.70
CA ARG A 429 -3.56 30.06 -10.81
C ARG A 429 -3.69 29.65 -9.34
N ASN A 430 -3.05 30.40 -8.45
CA ASN A 430 -3.06 30.21 -7.00
C ASN A 430 -2.41 28.92 -6.50
N VAL A 431 -1.44 28.40 -7.24
CA VAL A 431 -0.55 27.34 -6.74
C VAL A 431 0.53 27.99 -5.87
N ASP A 432 0.49 27.76 -4.55
CA ASP A 432 1.57 28.18 -3.65
C ASP A 432 2.79 27.28 -3.89
N ALA A 433 3.85 27.88 -4.42
CA ALA A 433 5.07 27.20 -4.87
C ALA A 433 6.31 27.62 -4.08
N LYS A 434 6.13 28.13 -2.86
CA LYS A 434 7.25 28.52 -1.99
C LYS A 434 8.26 27.37 -1.86
N GLY A 435 9.47 27.59 -2.40
CA GLY A 435 10.58 26.64 -2.33
C GLY A 435 10.67 25.60 -3.45
N ALA A 436 9.80 25.67 -4.46
CA ALA A 436 9.71 24.65 -5.51
C ALA A 436 10.83 24.65 -6.56
N GLY A 437 11.60 25.74 -6.67
CA GLY A 437 12.78 25.83 -7.56
C GLY A 437 12.49 25.78 -9.06
N LEU A 438 11.22 25.88 -9.47
CA LEU A 438 10.78 25.68 -10.85
C LEU A 438 9.89 26.85 -11.33
N PRO A 439 10.20 27.49 -12.47
CA PRO A 439 9.38 28.54 -13.05
C PRO A 439 7.95 28.07 -13.34
N LEU A 440 6.95 28.82 -12.85
CA LEU A 440 5.54 28.51 -13.08
C LEU A 440 4.93 29.38 -14.18
N GLN A 441 4.19 28.74 -15.07
CA GLN A 441 3.28 29.39 -16.01
C GLN A 441 1.85 29.07 -15.58
N SER A 442 1.18 30.06 -15.00
CA SER A 442 -0.12 29.86 -14.34
C SER A 442 -1.28 30.38 -15.16
N PHE A 443 -2.30 29.54 -15.36
CA PHE A 443 -3.47 29.82 -16.19
C PHE A 443 -4.74 29.82 -15.35
N ALA A 444 -5.65 30.78 -15.59
CA ALA A 444 -6.93 30.85 -14.89
C ALA A 444 -7.92 29.78 -15.40
N GLY A 445 -7.82 29.47 -16.68
CA GLY A 445 -8.73 28.57 -17.37
C GLY A 445 -8.05 27.92 -18.56
N LEU A 446 -8.65 26.83 -19.02
CA LEU A 446 -8.20 26.05 -20.16
C LEU A 446 -8.07 26.88 -21.46
N PRO A 447 -8.95 27.86 -21.76
CA PRO A 447 -8.77 28.69 -22.95
C PRO A 447 -7.44 29.45 -22.97
N ALA A 448 -7.01 30.01 -21.83
CA ALA A 448 -5.74 30.74 -21.73
C ALA A 448 -4.52 29.84 -21.94
N LEU A 449 -4.59 28.58 -21.47
CA LEU A 449 -3.57 27.57 -21.77
C LEU A 449 -3.55 27.26 -23.27
N VAL A 450 -4.72 27.04 -23.87
CA VAL A 450 -4.83 26.73 -25.31
C VAL A 450 -4.24 27.85 -26.15
N ASP A 451 -4.56 29.12 -25.85
CA ASP A 451 -4.00 30.26 -26.57
C ASP A 451 -2.47 30.31 -26.42
N HIS A 452 -1.95 30.05 -25.22
CA HIS A 452 -0.51 29.95 -24.99
C HIS A 452 0.15 28.85 -25.82
N LEU A 453 -0.40 27.63 -25.82
CA LEU A 453 0.14 26.50 -26.61
C LEU A 453 0.05 26.73 -28.12
N LEU A 454 -0.96 27.48 -28.57
CA LEU A 454 -1.14 27.86 -29.97
C LEU A 454 -0.38 29.15 -30.36
N GLY A 455 0.37 29.77 -29.42
CA GLY A 455 1.11 31.01 -29.65
C GLY A 455 0.22 32.20 -30.02
N ARG A 456 -1.00 32.26 -29.47
CA ARG A 456 -2.01 33.28 -29.73
C ARG A 456 -2.10 34.35 -28.63
N GLY A 457 -1.26 34.28 -27.60
CA GLY A 457 -1.31 35.17 -26.43
C GLY A 457 0.05 35.55 -25.87
#